data_AF-A0A7Y2NYS6-F1
#
_entry.id   AF-A0A7Y2NYS6-F1
#
_cell.length_a   1.000
_cell.length_b   1.000
_cell.length_c   1.000
_cell.angle_alpha   90.00
_cell.angle_beta   90.00
_cell.angle_gamma   90.00
#
_symmetry.space_group_name_H-M   'P 1'
#
loop_
_entity.id
_entity.type
_entity.pdbx_description
1 polymer ?
#
loop_
_entity_poly.entity_id
_entity_poly.type
_entity_poly.pdbx_seq_one_letter_code
_entity_poly.pdbx_strand_id
1 'polypeptide(L)'
;MTLRLTSLVLVALLVACSAGAQADPELRHFPMDDLSGLRTQSGVVFDETTSSDGNGSVKIVADEPVTVRLYEVEGVDIEQARLIYRAMVRTEDVDGQVILEMWCRFPGKGEFFSRAFDQPLSGSVDWTALEAPFFLEAGQNPDLVKLNIIINGTGTVWVDDVHLLRAGL
;
A
#
# COMPACT_ATOMS: atom_id res chain seq x y z
N MET A 1 54.45 -27.16 -45.76
CA MET A 1 54.71 -26.51 -44.46
C MET A 1 54.19 -25.09 -44.53
N THR A 2 52.92 -24.88 -44.17
CA THR A 2 52.35 -23.58 -43.79
C THR A 2 51.16 -23.87 -42.87
N LEU A 3 51.28 -23.36 -41.65
CA LEU A 3 50.50 -23.68 -40.46
C LEU A 3 49.16 -22.91 -40.51
N ARG A 4 48.02 -23.58 -40.35
CA ARG A 4 46.72 -22.90 -40.18
C ARG A 4 46.61 -22.41 -38.73
N LEU A 5 46.62 -21.09 -38.56
CA LEU A 5 46.47 -20.43 -37.27
C LEU A 5 44.97 -20.23 -36.99
N THR A 6 44.31 -21.21 -36.39
CA THR A 6 42.94 -21.03 -35.86
C THR A 6 43.01 -20.29 -34.54
N SER A 7 42.80 -18.97 -34.56
CA SER A 7 42.57 -18.16 -33.36
C SER A 7 41.25 -18.57 -32.72
N LEU A 8 41.33 -19.22 -31.56
CA LEU A 8 40.19 -19.49 -30.69
C LEU A 8 39.98 -18.25 -29.81
N VAL A 9 39.11 -17.34 -30.24
CA VAL A 9 38.71 -16.19 -29.41
C VAL A 9 37.70 -16.69 -28.38
N LEU A 10 38.16 -16.88 -27.15
CA LEU A 10 37.31 -17.21 -26.01
C LEU A 10 36.64 -15.92 -25.51
N VAL A 11 35.43 -15.64 -25.99
CA VAL A 11 34.61 -14.55 -25.46
C VAL A 11 34.01 -15.02 -24.13
N ALA A 12 34.57 -14.56 -23.02
CA ALA A 12 33.97 -14.75 -21.70
C ALA A 12 32.75 -13.81 -21.58
N LEU A 13 31.54 -14.38 -21.68
CA LEU A 13 30.30 -13.70 -21.37
C LEU A 13 30.21 -13.52 -19.85
N LEU A 14 30.53 -12.32 -19.36
CA LEU A 14 30.17 -11.88 -18.02
C LEU A 14 28.66 -11.69 -17.98
N VAL A 15 27.94 -12.68 -17.46
CA VAL A 15 26.53 -12.53 -17.07
C VAL A 15 26.52 -11.66 -15.83
N ALA A 16 26.42 -10.35 -16.03
CA ALA A 16 26.10 -9.41 -14.98
C ALA A 16 24.63 -9.64 -14.61
N CYS A 17 24.39 -10.38 -13.52
CA CYS A 17 23.08 -10.39 -12.89
C CYS A 17 22.79 -8.97 -12.41
N SER A 18 21.98 -8.24 -13.16
CA SER A 18 21.26 -7.09 -12.64
C SER A 18 20.43 -7.58 -11.47
N ALA A 19 20.90 -7.33 -10.25
CA ALA A 19 20.02 -7.28 -9.08
C ALA A 19 19.06 -6.11 -9.30
N GLY A 20 18.05 -6.33 -10.13
CA GLY A 20 16.92 -5.43 -10.22
C GLY A 20 16.33 -5.32 -8.82
N ALA A 21 16.03 -4.10 -8.40
CA ALA A 21 15.20 -3.88 -7.22
C ALA A 21 13.94 -4.72 -7.40
N GLN A 22 13.89 -5.86 -6.71
CA GLN A 22 12.79 -6.78 -6.82
C GLN A 22 11.63 -6.09 -6.12
N ALA A 23 10.62 -5.67 -6.88
CA ALA A 23 9.41 -5.09 -6.31
C ALA A 23 8.87 -6.06 -5.26
N ASP A 24 8.51 -5.52 -4.10
CA ASP A 24 7.90 -6.28 -3.01
C ASP A 24 6.71 -7.08 -3.56
N PRO A 25 6.65 -8.42 -3.37
CA PRO A 25 5.53 -9.21 -3.87
C PRO A 25 4.18 -8.65 -3.43
N GLU A 26 3.30 -8.42 -4.39
CA GLU A 26 1.95 -7.94 -4.14
C GLU A 26 1.06 -9.08 -3.62
N LEU A 27 0.39 -8.84 -2.49
CA LEU A 27 -0.56 -9.77 -1.88
C LEU A 27 -1.98 -9.45 -2.33
N ARG A 28 -2.32 -8.16 -2.41
CA ARG A 28 -3.60 -7.63 -2.90
C ARG A 28 -3.42 -6.24 -3.49
N HIS A 29 -4.25 -5.96 -4.49
CA HIS A 29 -4.44 -4.65 -5.08
C HIS A 29 -5.92 -4.30 -5.09
N PHE A 30 -6.22 -3.05 -4.77
CA PHE A 30 -7.54 -2.44 -4.84
C PHE A 30 -7.38 -1.12 -5.59
N PRO A 31 -7.73 -1.07 -6.89
CA PRO A 31 -7.48 0.12 -7.71
C PRO A 31 -8.35 1.31 -7.28
N MET A 32 -9.51 1.07 -6.67
CA MET A 32 -10.47 2.10 -6.22
C MET A 32 -11.26 2.80 -7.36
N ASP A 33 -11.39 2.13 -8.52
CA ASP A 33 -12.19 2.53 -9.69
C ASP A 33 -13.72 2.60 -9.45
N ASP A 34 -14.19 2.16 -8.29
CA ASP A 34 -15.56 2.26 -7.83
C ASP A 34 -15.64 2.12 -6.29
N LEU A 35 -16.85 2.02 -5.73
CA LEU A 35 -17.07 1.78 -4.30
C LEU A 35 -17.17 0.30 -3.93
N SER A 36 -16.90 -0.62 -4.86
CA SER A 36 -17.05 -2.06 -4.64
C SER A 36 -16.08 -2.54 -3.58
N GLY A 37 -16.61 -3.32 -2.62
CA GLY A 37 -15.82 -3.88 -1.52
C GLY A 37 -15.48 -2.89 -0.39
N LEU A 38 -15.72 -1.59 -0.57
CA LEU A 38 -15.47 -0.58 0.45
C LEU A 38 -16.32 -0.83 1.70
N ARG A 39 -15.73 -0.78 2.90
CA ARG A 39 -16.44 -1.12 4.15
C ARG A 39 -17.26 0.03 4.71
N THR A 40 -16.79 1.27 4.55
CA THR A 40 -17.55 2.48 4.93
C THR A 40 -18.31 2.97 3.71
N GLN A 41 -19.62 3.19 3.85
CA GLN A 41 -20.50 3.56 2.74
C GLN A 41 -21.10 4.96 2.89
N SER A 42 -21.00 5.56 4.08
CA SER A 42 -21.48 6.92 4.36
C SER A 42 -20.33 7.90 4.36
N GLY A 43 -20.53 9.10 3.80
CA GLY A 43 -19.50 10.14 3.73
C GLY A 43 -18.39 9.86 2.70
N VAL A 44 -18.59 8.86 1.84
CA VAL A 44 -17.68 8.48 0.75
C VAL A 44 -18.41 8.59 -0.58
N VAL A 45 -17.71 9.06 -1.61
CA VAL A 45 -18.24 9.23 -2.96
C VAL A 45 -17.16 8.81 -3.94
N PHE A 46 -17.55 8.15 -5.03
CA PHE A 46 -16.63 7.90 -6.14
C PHE A 46 -16.49 9.17 -6.98
N ASP A 47 -15.25 9.59 -7.23
CA ASP A 47 -14.90 10.75 -8.04
C ASP A 47 -14.19 10.28 -9.32
N GLU A 48 -14.91 10.28 -10.43
CA GLU A 48 -14.39 9.88 -11.76
C GLU A 48 -13.29 10.81 -12.28
N THR A 49 -13.14 12.01 -11.72
CA THR A 49 -12.30 13.07 -12.31
C THR A 49 -10.97 13.25 -11.59
N THR A 50 -10.96 13.08 -10.27
CA THR A 50 -9.75 13.17 -9.46
C THR A 50 -9.20 11.78 -9.30
N SER A 51 -8.05 11.48 -9.90
CA SER A 51 -7.45 10.14 -9.91
C SER A 51 -5.93 10.22 -9.96
N SER A 52 -5.28 9.23 -9.34
CA SER A 52 -3.83 9.04 -9.39
C SER A 52 -3.39 8.17 -10.57
N ASP A 53 -4.28 7.30 -11.07
CA ASP A 53 -3.99 6.32 -12.14
C ASP A 53 -4.81 6.54 -13.44
N GLY A 54 -5.83 7.40 -13.38
CA GLY A 54 -6.71 7.77 -14.49
C GLY A 54 -8.10 7.10 -14.49
N ASN A 55 -8.43 6.27 -13.49
CA ASN A 55 -9.68 5.51 -13.43
C ASN A 55 -10.69 6.03 -12.39
N GLY A 56 -10.37 7.12 -11.69
CA GLY A 56 -11.18 7.70 -10.62
C GLY A 56 -10.50 7.54 -9.26
N SER A 57 -11.19 7.87 -8.19
CA SER A 57 -10.76 7.57 -6.81
C SER A 57 -11.92 7.65 -5.82
N VAL A 58 -11.67 7.25 -4.57
CA VAL A 58 -12.63 7.43 -3.48
C VAL A 58 -12.39 8.77 -2.79
N LYS A 59 -13.38 9.65 -2.89
CA LYS A 59 -13.44 10.94 -2.20
C LYS A 59 -14.14 10.81 -0.85
N ILE A 60 -13.54 11.42 0.16
CA ILE A 60 -14.02 11.49 1.54
C ILE A 60 -14.09 12.97 1.92
N VAL A 61 -15.25 13.42 2.40
CA VAL A 61 -15.40 14.77 2.98
C VAL A 61 -15.62 14.60 4.48
N ALA A 62 -14.69 15.13 5.27
CA ALA A 62 -14.71 15.05 6.72
C ALA A 62 -15.07 16.41 7.32
N ASP A 63 -16.18 16.47 8.05
CA ASP A 63 -16.58 17.64 8.85
C ASP A 63 -16.17 17.49 10.33
N GLU A 64 -15.74 16.30 10.73
CA GLU A 64 -15.22 15.95 12.06
C GLU A 64 -14.26 14.76 11.97
N PRO A 65 -13.46 14.48 13.02
CA PRO A 65 -12.55 13.34 13.01
C PRO A 65 -13.25 12.02 12.71
N VAL A 66 -12.75 11.27 11.71
CA VAL A 66 -13.37 10.04 11.23
C VAL A 66 -12.33 8.98 10.84
N THR A 67 -12.68 7.72 11.08
CA THR A 67 -11.98 6.57 10.50
C THR A 67 -12.84 5.96 9.40
N VAL A 68 -12.32 5.98 8.18
CA VAL A 68 -12.94 5.32 7.03
C VAL A 68 -12.30 3.95 6.87
N ARG A 69 -13.10 2.91 7.11
CA ARG A 69 -12.74 1.52 6.84
C ARG A 69 -12.81 1.29 5.34
N LEU A 70 -11.68 0.98 4.71
CA LEU A 70 -11.58 0.80 3.27
C LEU A 70 -11.84 -0.65 2.91
N TYR A 71 -10.87 -1.54 3.15
CA TYR A 71 -10.96 -2.94 2.72
C TYR A 71 -10.58 -3.91 3.83
N GLU A 72 -10.99 -5.15 3.64
CA GLU A 72 -10.58 -6.28 4.46
C GLU A 72 -10.01 -7.38 3.57
N VAL A 73 -8.89 -7.94 4.01
CA VAL A 73 -8.19 -9.03 3.32
C VAL A 73 -8.14 -10.23 4.25
N GLU A 74 -8.84 -11.29 3.85
CA GLU A 74 -8.76 -12.59 4.50
C GLU A 74 -7.81 -13.51 3.74
N GLY A 75 -7.27 -14.52 4.43
CA GLY A 75 -6.50 -15.59 3.79
C GLY A 75 -5.14 -15.17 3.26
N VAL A 76 -4.53 -14.11 3.83
CA VAL A 76 -3.13 -13.78 3.56
C VAL A 76 -2.25 -14.81 4.27
N ASP A 77 -1.39 -15.49 3.53
CA ASP A 77 -0.38 -16.39 4.13
C ASP A 77 0.96 -15.66 4.23
N ILE A 78 1.25 -15.11 5.42
CA ILE A 78 2.45 -14.31 5.65
C ILE A 78 2.96 -14.43 7.08
N GLU A 79 4.25 -14.70 7.22
CA GLU A 79 5.01 -14.62 8.46
C GLU A 79 6.48 -14.28 8.14
N GLN A 80 7.28 -13.95 9.16
CA GLN A 80 8.70 -13.58 9.00
C GLN A 80 8.93 -12.55 7.88
N ALA A 81 8.12 -11.50 7.88
CA ALA A 81 8.08 -10.52 6.80
C ALA A 81 7.60 -9.16 7.32
N ARG A 82 7.80 -8.12 6.52
CA ARG A 82 7.10 -6.85 6.70
C ARG A 82 5.89 -6.82 5.78
N LEU A 83 4.70 -6.73 6.37
CA LEU A 83 3.47 -6.45 5.65
C LEU A 83 3.35 -4.95 5.47
N ILE A 84 3.21 -4.48 4.23
CA ILE A 84 3.13 -3.05 3.92
C ILE A 84 1.74 -2.75 3.38
N TYR A 85 1.02 -1.88 4.06
CA TYR A 85 -0.17 -1.23 3.50
C TYR A 85 0.27 0.08 2.84
N ARG A 86 0.05 0.22 1.53
CA ARG A 86 0.34 1.42 0.74
C ARG A 86 -0.94 1.95 0.09
N ALA A 87 -1.07 3.26 -0.02
CA ALA A 87 -2.13 3.92 -0.80
C ALA A 87 -1.65 5.25 -1.38
N MET A 88 -2.18 5.64 -2.53
CA MET A 88 -2.05 7.01 -3.03
C MET A 88 -3.10 7.89 -2.34
N VAL A 89 -2.65 8.98 -1.74
CA VAL A 89 -3.50 9.89 -0.97
C VAL A 89 -3.28 11.33 -1.44
N ARG A 90 -4.38 12.04 -1.66
CA ARG A 90 -4.43 13.48 -1.93
C ARG A 90 -5.30 14.14 -0.87
N THR A 91 -4.95 15.36 -0.48
CA THR A 91 -5.68 16.14 0.52
C THR A 91 -5.99 17.55 0.00
N GLU A 92 -7.12 18.10 0.42
CA GLU A 92 -7.50 19.48 0.16
C GLU A 92 -8.10 20.08 1.43
N ASP A 93 -7.53 21.21 1.85
CA ASP A 93 -7.93 22.03 2.99
C ASP A 93 -8.11 21.21 4.29
N VAL A 94 -7.22 20.24 4.51
CA VAL A 94 -7.24 19.45 5.75
C VAL A 94 -6.76 20.30 6.93
N ASP A 95 -7.65 20.52 7.89
CA ASP A 95 -7.32 21.03 9.22
C ASP A 95 -7.25 19.85 10.19
N GLY A 96 -6.03 19.35 10.44
CA GLY A 96 -5.77 18.12 11.18
C GLY A 96 -4.74 17.24 10.49
N GLN A 97 -4.84 15.92 10.68
CA GLN A 97 -3.91 14.95 10.10
C GLN A 97 -4.62 13.79 9.42
N VAL A 98 -4.09 13.34 8.29
CA VAL A 98 -4.52 12.14 7.57
C VAL A 98 -3.41 11.09 7.63
N ILE A 99 -3.75 9.88 8.08
CA ILE A 99 -2.81 8.75 8.19
C ILE A 99 -3.46 7.44 7.78
N LEU A 100 -2.64 6.50 7.28
CA LEU A 100 -3.05 5.11 7.10
C LEU A 100 -3.03 4.35 8.42
N GLU A 101 -3.97 3.42 8.57
CA GLU A 101 -4.05 2.48 9.67
C GLU A 101 -4.31 1.06 9.13
N MET A 102 -3.54 0.09 9.62
CA MET A 102 -3.74 -1.33 9.33
C MET A 102 -3.95 -2.10 10.62
N TRP A 103 -4.97 -2.96 10.67
CA TRP A 103 -5.18 -3.92 11.75
C TRP A 103 -4.94 -5.34 11.27
N CYS A 104 -4.16 -6.11 12.02
CA CYS A 104 -3.91 -7.53 11.79
C CYS A 104 -4.55 -8.33 12.93
N ARG A 105 -5.47 -9.23 12.60
CA ARG A 105 -6.04 -10.21 13.53
C ARG A 105 -5.23 -11.50 13.48
N PHE A 106 -4.89 -12.01 14.65
CA PHE A 106 -4.17 -13.27 14.80
C PHE A 106 -5.04 -14.27 15.57
N PRO A 107 -5.30 -15.47 15.02
CA PRO A 107 -6.10 -16.48 15.69
C PRO A 107 -5.62 -16.77 17.11
N GLY A 108 -6.54 -16.64 18.09
CA GLY A 108 -6.26 -16.89 19.50
C GLY A 108 -5.39 -15.83 20.22
N LYS A 109 -4.91 -14.79 19.52
CA LYS A 109 -4.04 -13.74 20.09
C LYS A 109 -4.68 -12.34 20.10
N GLY A 110 -5.71 -12.10 19.28
CA GLY A 110 -6.41 -10.82 19.21
C GLY A 110 -6.02 -9.99 17.97
N GLU A 111 -6.26 -8.68 18.04
CA GLU A 111 -5.96 -7.74 16.95
C GLU A 111 -4.89 -6.73 17.38
N PHE A 112 -3.98 -6.42 16.46
CA PHE A 112 -2.88 -5.47 16.64
C PHE A 112 -2.86 -4.52 15.47
N PHE A 113 -2.38 -3.29 15.65
CA PHE A 113 -2.40 -2.28 14.60
C PHE A 113 -1.02 -1.71 14.29
N SER A 114 -0.90 -1.17 13.08
CA SER A 114 0.14 -0.23 12.67
C SER A 114 -0.50 1.04 12.12
N ARG A 115 0.14 2.18 12.35
CA ARG A 115 -0.31 3.51 11.91
C ARG A 115 0.87 4.33 11.40
N ALA A 116 0.68 5.02 10.29
CA ALA A 116 1.69 5.86 9.64
C ALA A 116 1.89 7.23 10.35
N PHE A 117 2.21 7.23 11.64
CA PHE A 117 2.32 8.46 12.44
C PHE A 117 3.53 9.34 12.09
N ASP A 118 4.53 8.79 11.41
CA ASP A 118 5.74 9.48 11.00
C ASP A 118 5.56 10.29 9.71
N GLN A 119 4.50 10.02 8.93
CA GLN A 119 4.23 10.66 7.65
C GLN A 119 2.76 11.12 7.51
N PRO A 120 2.20 11.89 8.45
CA PRO A 120 0.85 12.41 8.30
C PRO A 120 0.78 13.46 7.19
N LEU A 121 -0.32 13.47 6.43
CA LEU A 121 -0.65 14.57 5.52
C LEU A 121 -1.55 15.60 6.22
N SER A 122 -1.40 16.87 5.88
CA SER A 122 -2.16 18.00 6.42
C SER A 122 -2.19 19.14 5.40
N GLY A 123 -3.22 19.99 5.46
CA GLY A 123 -3.45 21.04 4.46
C GLY A 123 -3.86 20.48 3.10
N SER A 124 -3.34 21.08 2.04
CA SER A 124 -3.57 20.65 0.65
C SER A 124 -2.29 20.06 0.07
N VAL A 125 -2.32 18.78 -0.22
CA VAL A 125 -1.18 17.99 -0.72
C VAL A 125 -1.62 17.20 -1.93
N ASP A 126 -0.84 17.28 -3.01
CA ASP A 126 -1.07 16.47 -4.21
C ASP A 126 -0.81 14.99 -3.94
N TRP A 127 -1.15 14.12 -4.90
CA TRP A 127 -1.02 12.68 -4.79
C TRP A 127 0.34 12.24 -4.22
N THR A 128 0.29 11.62 -3.04
CA THR A 128 1.45 11.16 -2.28
C THR A 128 1.21 9.73 -1.84
N ALA A 129 2.20 8.86 -2.02
CA ALA A 129 2.15 7.50 -1.48
C ALA A 129 2.37 7.54 0.04
N LEU A 130 1.43 6.98 0.80
CA LEU A 130 1.59 6.71 2.23
C LEU A 130 1.78 5.23 2.48
N GLU A 131 2.53 4.89 3.54
CA GLU A 131 2.75 3.51 3.95
C GLU A 131 2.57 3.30 5.46
N ALA A 132 1.93 2.21 5.83
CA ALA A 132 1.89 1.70 7.21
C ALA A 132 2.51 0.29 7.24
N PRO A 133 3.75 0.13 7.73
CA PRO A 133 4.39 -1.18 7.84
C PRO A 133 3.98 -1.93 9.10
N PHE A 134 3.81 -3.25 9.02
CA PHE A 134 3.58 -4.15 10.14
C PHE A 134 4.59 -5.30 10.10
N PHE A 135 5.36 -5.45 11.17
CA PHE A 135 6.44 -6.44 11.25
C PHE A 135 5.90 -7.74 11.83
N LEU A 136 6.11 -8.83 11.11
CA LEU A 136 5.64 -10.17 11.47
C LEU A 136 6.84 -11.05 11.77
N GLU A 137 6.88 -11.61 12.98
CA GLU A 137 7.84 -12.62 13.38
C GLU A 137 7.41 -14.04 12.93
N ALA A 138 8.23 -15.05 13.21
CA ALA A 138 7.86 -16.45 12.99
C ALA A 138 6.63 -16.83 13.83
N GLY A 139 5.65 -17.51 13.24
CA GLY A 139 4.40 -17.89 13.91
C GLY A 139 3.43 -16.73 14.15
N GLN A 140 3.70 -15.55 13.57
CA GLN A 140 2.75 -14.44 13.48
C GLN A 140 2.17 -14.41 12.07
N ASN A 141 1.09 -15.16 11.87
CA ASN A 141 0.36 -15.22 10.61
C ASN A 141 -1.07 -14.71 10.81
N PRO A 142 -1.43 -13.52 10.32
CA PRO A 142 -2.76 -12.95 10.53
C PRO A 142 -3.79 -13.61 9.60
N ASP A 143 -4.99 -13.85 10.11
CA ASP A 143 -6.09 -14.43 9.31
C ASP A 143 -7.01 -13.37 8.68
N LEU A 144 -6.91 -12.13 9.16
CA LEU A 144 -7.63 -10.97 8.65
C LEU A 144 -6.76 -9.71 8.78
N VAL A 145 -6.68 -8.95 7.70
CA VAL A 145 -6.06 -7.62 7.65
C VAL A 145 -7.14 -6.59 7.31
N LYS A 146 -7.27 -5.53 8.10
CA LYS A 146 -8.21 -4.42 7.86
C LYS A 146 -7.42 -3.17 7.49
N LEU A 147 -7.79 -2.53 6.39
CA LEU A 147 -7.13 -1.35 5.84
C LEU A 147 -8.04 -0.14 6.03
N ASN A 148 -7.53 0.88 6.71
CA ASN A 148 -8.28 2.08 7.08
C ASN A 148 -7.48 3.34 6.75
N ILE A 149 -8.19 4.44 6.56
CA ILE A 149 -7.62 5.79 6.61
C ILE A 149 -8.27 6.56 7.76
N ILE A 150 -7.45 7.26 8.54
CA ILE A 150 -7.88 8.11 9.66
C ILE A 150 -7.70 9.55 9.24
N ILE A 151 -8.76 10.34 9.40
CA ILE A 151 -8.76 11.79 9.24
C ILE A 151 -9.02 12.38 10.63
N ASN A 152 -7.96 12.84 11.30
CA ASN A 152 -8.03 13.48 12.62
C ASN A 152 -8.27 14.98 12.45
N GLY A 153 -9.43 15.35 11.90
CA GLY A 153 -9.72 16.73 11.56
C GLY A 153 -10.85 16.89 10.56
N THR A 154 -10.84 18.01 9.85
CA THR A 154 -11.78 18.31 8.76
C THR A 154 -11.06 18.44 7.43
N GLY A 155 -11.79 18.43 6.32
CA GLY A 155 -11.26 18.66 4.97
C GLY A 155 -11.68 17.57 3.99
N THR A 156 -11.07 17.58 2.80
CA THR A 156 -11.33 16.60 1.76
C THR A 156 -10.11 15.71 1.54
N VAL A 157 -10.34 14.41 1.39
CA VAL A 157 -9.30 13.41 1.15
C VAL A 157 -9.73 12.54 -0.03
N TRP A 158 -8.81 12.27 -0.94
CA TRP A 158 -8.97 11.24 -1.95
C TRP A 158 -7.99 10.11 -1.67
N VAL A 159 -8.47 8.88 -1.81
CA VAL A 159 -7.67 7.66 -1.69
C VAL A 159 -7.81 6.85 -2.96
N ASP A 160 -6.69 6.37 -3.45
CA ASP A 160 -6.57 5.65 -4.71
C ASP A 160 -5.45 4.61 -4.63
N ASP A 161 -5.43 3.65 -5.57
CA ASP A 161 -4.34 2.68 -5.78
C ASP A 161 -3.84 2.02 -4.47
N VAL A 162 -4.72 1.28 -3.80
CA VAL A 162 -4.45 0.65 -2.50
C VAL A 162 -3.79 -0.71 -2.69
N HIS A 163 -2.61 -0.90 -2.08
CA HIS A 163 -1.85 -2.15 -2.10
C HIS A 163 -1.62 -2.73 -0.72
N LEU A 164 -1.62 -4.05 -0.67
CA LEU A 164 -1.05 -4.83 0.42
C LEU A 164 0.13 -5.63 -0.13
N LEU A 165 1.33 -5.36 0.39
CA LEU A 165 2.59 -5.89 -0.13
C LEU A 165 3.35 -6.69 0.93
N ARG A 166 4.15 -7.65 0.48
CA ARG A 166 5.13 -8.36 1.31
C ARG A 166 6.53 -7.82 1.03
N ALA A 167 7.22 -7.36 2.06
CA ALA A 167 8.64 -7.03 2.00
C ALA A 167 9.47 -7.96 2.90
N GLY A 168 10.77 -8.05 2.61
CA GLY A 168 11.73 -8.68 3.50
C GLY A 168 11.86 -7.93 4.84
N LEU A 169 12.23 -8.66 5.90
CA LEU A 169 12.57 -8.09 7.21
C LEU A 169 13.92 -7.36 7.16
#